data_AF-A0A1W0WXQ9-F1
#
_entry.id   AF-A0A1W0WXQ9-F1
#
_cell.length_a   1.000
_cell.length_b   1.000
_cell.length_c   1.000
_cell.angle_alpha   90.00
_cell.angle_beta   90.00
_cell.angle_gamma   90.00
#
_symmetry.space_group_name_H-M   'P 1'
#
loop_
_entity.id
_entity.type
_entity.pdbx_description
1 polymer ?
#
loop_
_entity_poly.entity_id
_entity_poly.type
_entity_poly.pdbx_seq_one_letter_code
_entity_poly.pdbx_strand_id
1 'polypeptide(L)'
;MADQVAVLQTGTLAFLGFLQKRRRPLSTLAEACGAWIRTTVAVAVVGGSMVCLGIDSALAVKAMTDETKHPFLVKIFIFSPYCLLDLRPVCVLAMLLYNRHEFEKLKTAADDFIADLASLAAPHSQASSWKFRMKFRTKSKLWFLLSGTLVLLWYGFFARVNYTWWLQGHLKRHGNDTTDTFWMTNLLDPLPPFLPAWQNIILWCVCSISPLFLSQQVIGIFVLNADFLKEGLRDLNRNIREQIESFGPRRDVVHLKQAMNLESRIIFWTRLVESSRAFCKELNDFFGTILFVVYGLDFLVLVGFGTNLVYMPFPGFDTFAFYVYAALMIVAFMTLFLIPLPLTYEESTCVSANVQDLIDRICHSLTEGDPEGKKLLDRLTILEHSSRSYPCLFQSVGLMYFTRAFLVGTCTLALSLLILAKEFLSDKLTPQALLTLSVNATGA
;
A
#
# COMPACT_ATOMS: atom_id res chain seq x y z
N MET A 1 12.70 -5.60 -14.88
CA MET A 1 13.13 -6.21 -13.61
C MET A 1 12.45 -5.57 -12.39
N ALA A 2 11.33 -4.85 -12.56
CA ALA A 2 10.37 -4.60 -11.46
C ALA A 2 9.96 -5.91 -10.75
N ASP A 3 9.86 -7.01 -11.51
CA ASP A 3 9.71 -8.40 -11.02
C ASP A 3 10.86 -8.85 -10.09
N GLN A 4 11.97 -8.12 -9.99
CA GLN A 4 13.09 -8.43 -9.09
C GLN A 4 13.04 -7.63 -7.79
N VAL A 5 12.39 -6.47 -7.79
CA VAL A 5 12.17 -5.66 -6.59
C VAL A 5 11.05 -6.26 -5.75
N ALA A 6 9.95 -6.66 -6.40
CA ALA A 6 8.78 -7.26 -5.76
C ALA A 6 8.53 -8.70 -6.27
N VAL A 7 9.56 -9.56 -6.20
CA VAL A 7 9.56 -10.92 -6.80
C VAL A 7 8.36 -11.76 -6.40
N LEU A 8 8.06 -11.78 -5.09
CA LEU A 8 7.02 -12.68 -4.59
C LEU A 8 5.63 -12.17 -4.97
N GLN A 9 5.42 -10.86 -4.92
CA GLN A 9 4.17 -10.20 -5.30
C GLN A 9 3.89 -10.36 -6.79
N THR A 10 4.83 -9.92 -7.63
CA THR A 10 4.72 -9.99 -9.09
C THR A 10 4.62 -11.44 -9.58
N GLY A 11 5.40 -12.36 -8.98
CA GLY A 11 5.35 -13.78 -9.27
C GLY A 11 3.98 -14.40 -8.96
N THR A 12 3.40 -14.08 -7.80
CA THR A 12 2.08 -14.58 -7.40
C THR A 12 0.99 -14.05 -8.34
N LEU A 13 1.00 -12.74 -8.63
CA LEU A 13 0.03 -12.12 -9.54
C LEU A 13 0.18 -12.62 -10.99
N ALA A 14 1.41 -12.88 -11.46
CA ALA A 14 1.65 -13.44 -12.78
C ALA A 14 1.29 -14.94 -12.88
N PHE A 15 1.41 -15.68 -11.77
CA PHE A 15 0.95 -17.06 -11.67
C PHE A 15 -0.58 -17.13 -11.78
N LEU A 16 -1.28 -16.25 -11.06
CA LEU A 16 -2.74 -16.17 -11.07
C LEU A 16 -3.34 -15.47 -12.30
N GLY A 17 -2.52 -14.90 -13.18
CA GLY A 17 -2.96 -14.31 -14.45
C GLY A 17 -3.30 -12.82 -14.41
N PHE A 18 -3.07 -12.14 -13.29
CA PHE A 18 -3.26 -10.70 -13.16
C PHE A 18 -2.16 -9.90 -13.89
N LEU A 19 -0.93 -10.42 -13.91
CA LEU A 19 0.19 -9.83 -14.63
C LEU A 19 0.65 -10.73 -15.77
N GLN A 20 1.13 -10.13 -16.86
CA GLN A 20 1.73 -10.89 -17.96
C GLN A 20 3.10 -11.40 -17.54
N LYS A 21 3.31 -12.72 -17.65
CA LYS A 21 4.66 -13.29 -17.55
C LYS A 21 5.42 -12.88 -18.81
N ARG A 22 6.65 -12.38 -18.67
CA ARG A 22 7.53 -11.91 -19.76
C ARG A 22 7.36 -12.81 -20.99
N ARG A 23 6.86 -12.24 -22.09
CA ARG A 23 6.61 -12.96 -23.36
C ARG A 23 7.91 -13.64 -23.78
N ARG A 24 7.94 -14.97 -23.69
CA ARG A 24 8.72 -15.76 -24.63
C ARG A 24 7.97 -15.67 -25.98
N PRO A 25 8.67 -15.70 -27.11
CA PRO A 25 7.98 -15.67 -28.41
C PRO A 25 6.97 -16.83 -28.43
N LEU A 26 5.68 -16.47 -28.49
CA LEU A 26 4.53 -17.36 -28.57
C LEU A 26 4.64 -18.19 -29.84
N SER A 27 5.45 -19.23 -29.77
CA SER A 27 5.67 -20.16 -30.89
C SER A 27 4.91 -21.46 -30.67
N THR A 28 4.23 -21.63 -29.53
CA THR A 28 3.52 -22.86 -29.19
C THR A 28 2.11 -22.61 -28.67
N LEU A 29 1.15 -23.41 -29.16
CA LEU A 29 -0.25 -23.44 -28.74
C LEU A 29 -0.41 -23.63 -27.22
N ALA A 30 0.57 -24.29 -26.58
CA ALA A 30 0.64 -24.47 -25.13
C ALA A 30 0.76 -23.16 -24.35
N GLU A 31 1.54 -22.19 -24.83
CA GLU A 31 1.68 -20.88 -24.16
C GLU A 31 0.41 -20.04 -24.27
N ALA A 32 -0.27 -20.09 -25.42
CA ALA A 32 -1.56 -19.43 -25.61
C ALA A 32 -2.64 -20.02 -24.68
N CYS A 33 -2.72 -21.36 -24.62
CA CYS A 33 -3.64 -22.06 -23.71
C CYS A 33 -3.35 -21.71 -22.24
N GLY A 34 -2.07 -21.72 -21.84
CA GLY A 34 -1.67 -21.35 -20.47
C GLY A 34 -1.94 -19.89 -20.12
N ALA A 35 -1.92 -18.96 -21.09
CA ALA A 35 -2.34 -17.57 -20.86
C ALA A 35 -3.86 -17.44 -20.70
N TRP A 36 -4.62 -18.20 -21.49
CA TRP A 36 -6.08 -18.23 -21.41
C TRP A 36 -6.58 -18.81 -20.07
N ILE A 37 -6.02 -19.94 -19.64
CA ILE A 37 -6.33 -20.55 -18.33
C ILE A 37 -6.07 -19.56 -17.20
N ARG A 38 -4.90 -18.91 -17.18
CA ARG A 38 -4.54 -17.93 -16.14
C ARG A 38 -5.47 -16.72 -16.14
N THR A 39 -5.83 -16.20 -17.31
CA THR A 39 -6.79 -15.09 -17.41
C THR A 39 -8.16 -15.51 -16.88
N THR A 40 -8.60 -16.72 -17.19
CA THR A 40 -9.86 -17.29 -16.69
C THR A 40 -9.85 -17.41 -15.17
N VAL A 41 -8.73 -17.87 -14.59
CA VAL A 41 -8.56 -17.90 -13.12
C VAL A 41 -8.65 -16.50 -12.53
N ALA A 42 -7.95 -15.51 -13.09
CA ALA A 42 -8.02 -14.13 -12.59
C ALA A 42 -9.44 -13.55 -12.64
N VAL A 43 -10.17 -13.77 -13.74
CA VAL A 43 -11.57 -13.35 -13.89
C VAL A 43 -12.48 -14.08 -12.91
N ALA A 44 -12.28 -15.39 -12.70
CA ALA A 44 -13.04 -16.17 -11.73
C ALA A 44 -12.81 -15.69 -10.29
N VAL A 45 -11.58 -15.32 -9.94
CA VAL A 45 -11.23 -14.75 -8.64
C VAL A 45 -11.96 -13.42 -8.43
N VAL A 46 -11.94 -12.51 -9.41
CA VAL A 46 -12.66 -11.23 -9.31
C VAL A 46 -14.18 -11.44 -9.27
N GLY A 47 -14.71 -12.33 -10.11
CA GLY A 47 -16.14 -12.67 -10.13
C GLY A 47 -16.60 -13.28 -8.81
N GLY A 48 -15.79 -14.15 -8.20
CA GLY A 48 -16.04 -14.69 -6.86
C GLY A 48 -16.10 -13.58 -5.81
N SER A 49 -15.16 -12.62 -5.83
CA SER A 49 -15.20 -11.47 -4.93
C SER A 49 -16.43 -10.59 -5.12
N MET A 50 -16.91 -10.44 -6.35
CA MET A 50 -18.16 -9.72 -6.61
C MET A 50 -19.37 -10.45 -6.02
N VAL A 51 -19.37 -11.79 -6.01
CA VAL A 51 -20.42 -12.57 -5.34
C VAL A 51 -20.38 -12.37 -3.84
N CYS A 52 -19.21 -12.45 -3.19
CA CYS A 52 -19.04 -12.16 -1.77
C CYS A 52 -19.52 -10.75 -1.41
N LEU A 53 -19.10 -9.74 -2.19
CA LEU A 53 -19.56 -8.36 -2.05
C LEU A 53 -21.09 -8.25 -2.14
N GLY A 54 -21.72 -8.96 -3.09
CA GLY A 54 -23.17 -8.96 -3.25
C GLY A 54 -23.89 -9.58 -2.05
N ILE A 55 -23.35 -10.67 -1.50
CA ILE A 55 -23.86 -11.32 -0.29
C ILE A 55 -23.74 -10.37 0.91
N ASP A 56 -22.56 -9.80 1.16
CA ASP A 56 -22.34 -8.86 2.26
C ASP A 56 -23.20 -7.61 2.15
N SER A 57 -23.38 -7.10 0.94
CA SER A 57 -24.28 -5.97 0.68
C SER A 57 -25.74 -6.31 0.98
N ALA A 58 -26.21 -7.50 0.59
CA ALA A 58 -27.57 -7.94 0.87
C ALA A 58 -27.80 -8.15 2.38
N LEU A 59 -26.84 -8.76 3.08
CA LEU A 59 -26.86 -8.93 4.53
C LEU A 59 -26.85 -7.58 5.25
N ALA A 60 -26.00 -6.65 4.83
CA ALA A 60 -25.95 -5.30 5.36
C ALA A 60 -27.28 -4.55 5.17
N VAL A 61 -27.85 -4.55 3.96
CA VAL A 61 -29.15 -3.91 3.68
C VAL A 61 -30.26 -4.49 4.56
N LYS A 62 -30.28 -5.81 4.72
CA LYS A 62 -31.25 -6.44 5.60
C LYS A 62 -31.06 -6.02 7.06
N ALA A 63 -29.83 -6.11 7.58
CA ALA A 63 -29.54 -5.73 8.95
C ALA A 63 -29.89 -4.26 9.23
N MET A 64 -29.63 -3.37 8.27
CA MET A 64 -30.02 -1.96 8.34
C MET A 64 -31.55 -1.75 8.38
N THR A 65 -32.30 -2.64 7.73
CA THR A 65 -33.77 -2.59 7.68
C THR A 65 -34.38 -3.13 8.97
N ASP A 66 -33.82 -4.20 9.53
CA ASP A 66 -34.33 -4.86 10.73
C ASP A 66 -34.00 -4.08 12.03
N GLU A 67 -32.87 -3.39 12.07
CA GLU A 67 -32.40 -2.67 13.26
C GLU A 67 -33.07 -1.29 13.36
N THR A 68 -33.96 -1.03 14.31
CA THR A 68 -34.66 0.29 14.39
C THR A 68 -33.99 1.32 15.29
N LYS A 69 -32.94 0.92 16.02
CA LYS A 69 -32.41 1.68 17.16
C LYS A 69 -31.42 2.80 16.80
N HIS A 70 -30.76 2.71 15.65
CA HIS A 70 -29.71 3.65 15.27
C HIS A 70 -30.15 4.56 14.10
N PRO A 71 -29.64 5.81 14.02
CA PRO A 71 -29.80 6.64 12.83
C PRO A 71 -29.27 5.93 11.59
N PHE A 72 -29.92 6.12 10.44
CA PHE A 72 -29.54 5.46 9.18
C PHE A 72 -28.06 5.61 8.82
N LEU A 73 -27.50 6.83 9.01
CA LEU A 73 -26.10 7.11 8.74
C LEU A 73 -25.13 6.32 9.64
N VAL A 74 -25.48 6.10 10.91
CA VAL A 74 -24.67 5.28 11.83
C VAL A 74 -24.68 3.83 11.39
N LYS A 75 -25.85 3.31 10.96
CA LYS A 75 -25.95 1.94 10.44
C LYS A 75 -25.08 1.74 9.20
N ILE A 76 -25.09 2.70 8.26
CA ILE A 76 -24.22 2.64 7.08
C ILE A 76 -22.77 2.45 7.52
N PHE A 77 -22.27 3.25 8.46
CA PHE A 77 -20.89 3.10 8.95
C PHE A 77 -20.64 1.82 9.75
N ILE A 78 -21.62 1.30 10.48
CA ILE A 78 -21.49 0.02 11.18
C ILE A 78 -21.28 -1.14 10.18
N PHE A 79 -22.04 -1.15 9.09
CA PHE A 79 -22.00 -2.25 8.11
C PHE A 79 -21.02 -2.02 6.96
N SER A 80 -20.56 -0.78 6.73
CA SER A 80 -19.66 -0.46 5.61
C SER A 80 -18.35 -1.26 5.61
N PRO A 81 -17.69 -1.59 6.74
CA PRO A 81 -16.42 -2.32 6.70
C PRO A 81 -16.51 -3.64 5.95
N TYR A 82 -17.59 -4.40 6.14
CA TYR A 82 -17.79 -5.71 5.52
C TYR A 82 -17.86 -5.59 3.99
N CYS A 83 -18.76 -4.72 3.51
CA CYS A 83 -18.91 -4.48 2.07
C CYS A 83 -17.64 -3.86 1.45
N LEU A 84 -17.01 -2.90 2.12
CA LEU A 84 -15.88 -2.16 1.55
C LEU A 84 -14.59 -2.99 1.53
N LEU A 85 -14.40 -3.90 2.49
CA LEU A 85 -13.28 -4.85 2.49
C LEU A 85 -13.36 -5.82 1.30
N ASP A 86 -14.56 -6.19 0.86
CA ASP A 86 -14.79 -7.00 -0.33
C ASP A 86 -14.76 -6.18 -1.64
N LEU A 87 -15.24 -4.93 -1.60
CA LEU A 87 -15.18 -4.02 -2.75
C LEU A 87 -13.74 -3.67 -3.13
N ARG A 88 -12.86 -3.52 -2.13
CA ARG A 88 -11.45 -3.19 -2.30
C ARG A 88 -10.74 -4.14 -3.28
N PRO A 89 -10.68 -5.46 -3.07
CA PRO A 89 -10.02 -6.37 -3.99
C PRO A 89 -10.69 -6.42 -5.36
N VAL A 90 -12.03 -6.28 -5.45
CA VAL A 90 -12.72 -6.19 -6.74
C VAL A 90 -12.18 -5.02 -7.55
N CYS A 91 -12.16 -3.82 -6.97
CA CYS A 91 -11.66 -2.62 -7.65
C CYS A 91 -10.18 -2.75 -8.03
N VAL A 92 -9.33 -3.14 -7.08
CA VAL A 92 -7.87 -3.23 -7.30
C VAL A 92 -7.51 -4.25 -8.36
N LEU A 93 -8.06 -5.46 -8.26
CA LEU A 93 -7.73 -6.55 -9.17
C LEU A 93 -8.34 -6.34 -10.56
N ALA A 94 -9.55 -5.77 -10.65
CA ALA A 94 -10.13 -5.37 -11.93
C ALA A 94 -9.32 -4.27 -12.62
N MET A 95 -8.92 -3.22 -11.89
CA MET A 95 -8.04 -2.18 -12.43
C MET A 95 -6.67 -2.74 -12.83
N LEU A 96 -6.12 -3.68 -12.06
CA LEU A 96 -4.87 -4.35 -12.43
C LEU A 96 -5.01 -5.14 -13.74
N LEU A 97 -6.11 -5.87 -13.92
CA LEU A 97 -6.40 -6.59 -15.17
C LEU A 97 -6.54 -5.64 -16.36
N TYR A 98 -7.20 -4.50 -16.15
CA TYR A 98 -7.37 -3.47 -17.16
C TYR A 98 -6.02 -2.82 -17.54
N ASN A 99 -5.22 -2.44 -16.55
CA ASN A 99 -3.93 -1.76 -16.74
C ASN A 99 -2.76 -2.70 -17.04
N ARG A 100 -2.95 -4.02 -17.08
CA ARG A 100 -1.85 -5.02 -17.17
C ARG A 100 -0.88 -4.81 -18.35
N HIS A 101 -1.32 -4.14 -19.42
CA HIS A 101 -0.49 -3.82 -20.58
C HIS A 101 0.51 -2.69 -20.32
N GLU A 102 0.12 -1.72 -19.48
CA GLU A 102 0.95 -0.59 -19.07
C GLU A 102 2.06 -1.01 -18.10
N PHE A 103 1.94 -2.19 -17.49
CA PHE A 103 2.96 -2.71 -16.56
C PHE A 103 4.34 -2.92 -17.22
N GLU A 104 4.38 -3.17 -18.53
CA GLU A 104 5.66 -3.27 -19.27
C GLU A 104 6.37 -1.92 -19.41
N LYS A 105 5.63 -0.79 -19.49
CA LYS A 105 6.23 0.55 -19.49
C LYS A 105 6.89 0.83 -18.14
N LEU A 106 6.17 0.57 -17.05
CA LEU A 106 6.71 0.66 -15.69
C LEU A 106 7.97 -0.19 -15.51
N LYS A 107 7.96 -1.41 -16.04
CA LYS A 107 9.11 -2.32 -15.99
C LYS A 107 10.31 -1.80 -16.78
N THR A 108 10.07 -1.17 -17.92
CA THR A 108 11.11 -0.55 -18.75
C THR A 108 11.74 0.62 -18.03
N ALA A 109 10.94 1.55 -17.49
CA ALA A 109 11.43 2.68 -16.71
C ALA A 109 12.22 2.24 -15.45
N ALA A 110 11.77 1.17 -14.79
CA ALA A 110 12.52 0.57 -13.68
C ALA A 110 13.88 0.02 -14.13
N ASP A 111 13.95 -0.60 -15.31
CA ASP A 111 15.18 -1.18 -15.86
C ASP A 111 16.17 -0.09 -16.29
N ASP A 112 15.68 0.99 -16.87
CA ASP A 112 16.50 2.17 -17.22
C ASP A 112 17.07 2.82 -15.96
N PHE A 113 16.24 3.01 -14.93
CA PHE A 113 16.70 3.53 -13.63
C PHE A 113 17.74 2.63 -12.96
N ILE A 114 17.57 1.31 -13.01
CA ILE A 114 18.57 0.35 -12.50
C ILE A 114 19.88 0.48 -13.27
N ALA A 115 19.83 0.59 -14.60
CA ALA A 115 21.01 0.72 -15.44
C ALA A 115 21.79 2.00 -15.11
N ASP A 116 21.07 3.11 -14.94
CA ASP A 116 21.67 4.39 -14.56
C ASP A 116 22.23 4.36 -13.13
N LEU A 117 21.54 3.73 -12.18
CA LEU A 117 22.03 3.55 -10.82
C LEU A 117 23.28 2.66 -10.77
N ALA A 118 23.34 1.61 -11.58
CA ALA A 118 24.51 0.74 -11.68
C ALA A 118 25.75 1.48 -12.20
N SER A 119 25.55 2.49 -13.05
CA SER A 119 26.65 3.35 -13.52
C SER A 119 27.26 4.20 -12.39
N LEU A 120 26.46 4.56 -11.38
CA LEU A 120 26.90 5.35 -10.22
C LEU A 120 27.76 4.53 -9.23
N ALA A 121 27.57 3.20 -9.17
CA ALA A 121 28.27 2.31 -8.24
C ALA A 121 29.71 1.91 -8.65
N ALA A 122 30.24 2.49 -9.74
CA ALA A 122 31.52 2.19 -10.38
C ALA A 122 31.67 0.76 -10.98
N PRO A 123 32.51 0.56 -12.03
CA PRO A 123 32.63 -0.71 -12.76
C PRO A 123 33.22 -1.88 -11.95
N HIS A 124 33.67 -1.67 -10.71
CA HIS A 124 34.47 -2.65 -9.96
C HIS A 124 33.69 -3.45 -8.91
N SER A 125 32.37 -3.33 -8.85
CA SER A 125 31.60 -4.18 -7.93
C SER A 125 30.30 -4.69 -8.55
N GLN A 126 30.41 -5.70 -9.41
CA GLN A 126 29.28 -6.59 -9.71
C GLN A 126 28.60 -7.10 -8.41
N ALA A 127 29.38 -7.20 -7.34
CA ALA A 127 28.95 -7.46 -5.97
C ALA A 127 27.95 -6.43 -5.37
N SER A 128 28.00 -5.14 -5.74
CA SER A 128 27.06 -4.13 -5.22
C SER A 128 25.66 -4.31 -5.81
N SER A 129 25.55 -4.51 -7.13
CA SER A 129 24.28 -4.80 -7.80
C SER A 129 23.62 -6.09 -7.24
N TRP A 130 24.43 -7.10 -6.93
CA TRP A 130 23.95 -8.36 -6.36
C TRP A 130 23.49 -8.21 -4.90
N LYS A 131 24.25 -7.49 -4.06
CA LYS A 131 23.85 -7.13 -2.70
C LYS A 131 22.53 -6.36 -2.70
N PHE A 132 22.39 -5.41 -3.63
CA PHE A 132 21.20 -4.61 -3.79
C PHE A 132 19.99 -5.47 -4.15
N ARG A 133 20.12 -6.35 -5.15
CA ARG A 133 19.07 -7.31 -5.53
C ARG A 133 18.67 -8.24 -4.37
N MET A 134 19.64 -8.75 -3.62
CA MET A 134 19.35 -9.61 -2.46
C MET A 134 18.61 -8.85 -1.35
N LYS A 135 18.97 -7.60 -1.07
CA LYS A 135 18.28 -6.74 -0.09
C LYS A 135 16.80 -6.58 -0.44
N PHE A 136 16.47 -6.27 -1.69
CA PHE A 136 15.07 -6.10 -2.11
C PHE A 136 14.30 -7.41 -2.16
N ARG A 137 14.95 -8.53 -2.52
CA ARG A 137 14.32 -9.84 -2.42
C ARG A 137 13.93 -10.19 -0.98
N THR A 138 14.77 -9.84 0.00
CA THR A 138 14.46 -10.02 1.42
C THR A 138 13.31 -9.09 1.86
N LYS A 139 13.34 -7.81 1.46
CA LYS A 139 12.24 -6.86 1.73
C LYS A 139 10.91 -7.34 1.12
N SER A 140 10.92 -7.84 -0.12
CA SER A 140 9.75 -8.40 -0.81
C SER A 140 9.16 -9.59 -0.06
N LYS A 141 10.00 -10.53 0.41
CA LYS A 141 9.55 -11.66 1.24
C LYS A 141 8.98 -11.20 2.57
N LEU A 142 9.68 -10.30 3.27
CA LEU A 142 9.22 -9.77 4.55
C LEU A 142 7.88 -9.07 4.41
N TRP A 143 7.71 -8.25 3.37
CA TRP A 143 6.45 -7.57 3.07
C TRP A 143 5.32 -8.56 2.84
N PHE A 144 5.55 -9.57 2.00
CA PHE A 144 4.56 -10.59 1.68
C PHE A 144 4.12 -11.34 2.94
N LEU A 145 5.09 -11.76 3.76
CA LEU A 145 4.83 -12.44 5.02
C LEU A 145 4.09 -11.55 6.01
N LEU A 146 4.53 -10.29 6.19
CA LEU A 146 3.92 -9.36 7.14
C LEU A 146 2.47 -9.04 6.75
N SER A 147 2.25 -8.63 5.50
CA SER A 147 0.91 -8.33 5.00
C SER A 147 -0.02 -9.54 5.02
N GLY A 148 0.48 -10.73 4.64
CA GLY A 148 -0.28 -11.97 4.69
C GLY A 148 -0.63 -12.39 6.11
N THR A 149 0.32 -12.27 7.04
CA THR A 149 0.09 -12.62 8.44
C THR A 149 -0.96 -11.71 9.07
N LEU A 150 -0.92 -10.40 8.79
CA LEU A 150 -1.94 -9.46 9.28
C LEU A 150 -3.36 -9.82 8.78
N VAL A 151 -3.51 -10.11 7.48
CA VAL A 151 -4.81 -10.50 6.91
C VAL A 151 -5.30 -11.85 7.45
N LEU A 152 -4.40 -12.85 7.55
CA LEU A 152 -4.75 -14.17 8.08
C LEU A 152 -5.12 -14.13 9.57
N LEU A 153 -4.40 -13.35 10.38
CA LEU A 153 -4.72 -13.15 11.78
C LEU A 153 -6.07 -12.45 11.95
N TRP A 154 -6.34 -11.40 11.16
CA TRP A 154 -7.64 -10.72 11.15
C TRP A 154 -8.77 -11.70 10.83
N TYR A 155 -8.61 -12.52 9.78
CA TYR A 155 -9.61 -13.51 9.39
C TYR A 155 -9.81 -14.60 10.45
N GLY A 156 -8.73 -15.11 11.06
CA GLY A 156 -8.83 -16.08 12.15
C GLY A 156 -9.60 -15.52 13.35
N PHE A 157 -9.36 -14.25 13.69
CA PHE A 157 -10.09 -13.55 14.73
C PHE A 157 -11.57 -13.34 14.36
N PHE A 158 -11.85 -12.92 13.12
CA PHE A 158 -13.22 -12.78 12.60
C PHE A 158 -14.00 -14.10 12.68
N ALA A 159 -13.40 -15.20 12.20
CA ALA A 159 -14.02 -16.53 12.26
C ALA A 159 -14.31 -16.97 13.70
N ARG A 160 -13.38 -16.71 14.63
CA ARG A 160 -13.59 -16.98 16.06
C ARG A 160 -14.74 -16.16 16.64
N VAL A 161 -14.82 -14.86 16.35
CA VAL A 161 -15.92 -13.99 16.82
C VAL A 161 -17.27 -14.45 16.26
N ASN A 162 -17.33 -14.81 14.97
CA ASN A 162 -18.57 -15.34 14.38
C ASN A 162 -18.99 -16.66 15.03
N TYR A 163 -18.04 -17.54 15.35
CA TYR A 163 -18.33 -18.78 16.06
C TYR A 163 -18.87 -18.51 17.48
N THR A 164 -18.27 -17.59 18.23
CA THR A 164 -18.76 -17.27 19.59
C THR A 164 -20.13 -16.62 19.56
N TRP A 165 -20.40 -15.74 18.59
CA TRP A 165 -21.72 -15.14 18.38
C TRP A 165 -22.77 -16.18 18.01
N TRP A 166 -22.45 -17.10 17.11
CA TRP A 166 -23.32 -18.22 16.78
C TRP A 166 -23.62 -19.06 18.02
N LEU A 167 -22.60 -19.44 18.79
CA LEU A 167 -22.76 -20.28 19.98
C LEU A 167 -23.67 -19.61 21.02
N GLN A 168 -23.49 -18.31 21.27
CA GLN A 168 -24.33 -17.55 22.18
C GLN A 168 -25.78 -17.43 21.68
N GLY A 169 -25.99 -17.22 20.38
CA GLY A 169 -27.32 -17.17 19.77
C GLY A 169 -28.04 -18.51 19.83
N HIS A 170 -27.32 -19.60 19.54
CA HIS A 170 -27.82 -20.96 19.60
C HIS A 170 -28.25 -21.35 21.01
N LEU A 171 -27.37 -21.15 22.01
CA LEU A 171 -27.66 -21.42 23.42
C LEU A 171 -28.88 -20.64 23.92
N LYS A 172 -29.07 -19.39 23.46
CA LYS A 172 -30.25 -18.58 23.81
C LYS A 172 -31.55 -19.07 23.19
N ARG A 173 -31.52 -19.64 21.98
CA ARG A 173 -32.74 -20.04 21.25
C ARG A 173 -33.16 -21.48 21.51
N HIS A 174 -32.23 -22.41 21.69
CA HIS A 174 -32.53 -23.85 21.68
C HIS A 174 -32.11 -24.58 22.97
N GLY A 175 -31.58 -23.86 23.97
CA GLY A 175 -31.09 -24.50 25.19
C GLY A 175 -29.91 -25.42 24.90
N ASN A 176 -29.82 -26.54 25.61
CA ASN A 176 -28.71 -27.51 25.52
C ASN A 176 -28.96 -28.64 24.50
N ASP A 177 -29.96 -28.52 23.61
CA ASP A 177 -30.19 -29.52 22.57
C ASP A 177 -29.05 -29.47 21.54
N THR A 178 -28.35 -30.60 21.41
CA THR A 178 -27.01 -30.72 20.79
C THR A 178 -27.03 -31.29 19.37
N THR A 179 -28.20 -31.37 18.73
CA THR A 179 -28.33 -31.98 17.40
C THR A 179 -27.83 -31.08 16.26
N ASP A 180 -27.85 -29.76 16.44
CA ASP A 180 -27.37 -28.81 15.44
C ASP A 180 -25.87 -28.52 15.60
N THR A 181 -25.10 -28.91 14.58
CA THR A 181 -23.67 -28.57 14.51
C THR A 181 -23.48 -27.24 13.77
N PHE A 182 -22.57 -26.39 14.24
CA PHE A 182 -22.18 -25.12 13.57
C PHE A 182 -21.96 -25.31 12.07
N TRP A 183 -21.34 -26.44 11.70
CA TRP A 183 -21.00 -26.80 10.33
C TRP A 183 -22.19 -26.96 9.38
N MET A 184 -23.37 -27.26 9.92
CA MET A 184 -24.63 -27.42 9.18
C MET A 184 -25.56 -26.21 9.31
N THR A 185 -25.19 -25.19 10.09
CA THR A 185 -25.99 -23.98 10.20
C THR A 185 -25.96 -23.21 8.89
N ASN A 186 -27.13 -22.73 8.45
CA ASN A 186 -27.21 -21.78 7.34
C ASN A 186 -26.67 -20.41 7.78
N LEU A 187 -25.41 -20.14 7.49
CA LEU A 187 -24.79 -18.85 7.82
C LEU A 187 -25.30 -17.69 6.93
N LEU A 188 -26.00 -18.00 5.84
CA LEU A 188 -26.64 -17.00 4.99
C LEU A 188 -28.07 -16.70 5.42
N ASP A 189 -28.61 -17.34 6.46
CA ASP A 189 -29.95 -17.02 6.97
C ASP A 189 -30.02 -15.51 7.23
N PRO A 190 -30.91 -14.78 6.53
CA PRO A 190 -32.17 -15.24 5.92
C PRO A 190 -32.25 -15.13 4.40
N LEU A 191 -31.11 -15.13 3.72
CA LEU A 191 -31.07 -15.26 2.27
C LEU A 191 -31.58 -16.65 1.84
N PRO A 192 -32.29 -16.74 0.71
CA PRO A 192 -32.90 -17.99 0.23
C PRO A 192 -31.96 -19.19 0.05
N PRO A 193 -30.70 -19.03 -0.42
CA PRO A 193 -29.82 -20.18 -0.60
C PRO A 193 -29.31 -20.70 0.75
N PHE A 194 -29.56 -21.98 1.01
CA PHE A 194 -28.92 -22.70 2.13
C PHE A 194 -27.46 -22.95 1.80
N LEU A 195 -26.55 -22.38 2.60
CA LEU A 195 -25.12 -22.64 2.48
C LEU A 195 -24.58 -23.14 3.84
N PRO A 196 -24.17 -24.42 3.94
CA PRO A 196 -23.50 -24.95 5.12
C PRO A 196 -22.28 -24.11 5.50
N ALA A 197 -21.97 -24.02 6.79
CA ALA A 197 -20.86 -23.19 7.26
C ALA A 197 -19.50 -23.58 6.67
N TRP A 198 -19.24 -24.86 6.38
CA TRP A 198 -18.00 -25.27 5.72
C TRP A 198 -17.89 -24.77 4.27
N GLN A 199 -18.99 -24.77 3.52
CA GLN A 199 -19.03 -24.20 2.17
C GLN A 199 -18.84 -22.69 2.23
N ASN A 200 -19.44 -22.06 3.24
CA ASN A 200 -19.26 -20.64 3.51
C ASN A 200 -17.78 -20.31 3.77
N ILE A 201 -17.11 -21.08 4.64
CA ILE A 201 -15.69 -20.87 4.95
C ILE A 201 -14.84 -20.99 3.69
N ILE A 202 -15.09 -21.99 2.83
CA ILE A 202 -14.36 -22.13 1.56
C ILE A 202 -14.63 -20.94 0.65
N LEU A 203 -15.90 -20.52 0.50
CA LEU A 203 -16.29 -19.37 -0.31
C LEU A 203 -15.55 -18.11 0.16
N TRP A 204 -15.63 -17.76 1.44
CA TRP A 204 -14.96 -16.57 1.98
C TRP A 204 -13.44 -16.66 1.90
N CYS A 205 -12.83 -17.82 2.20
CA CYS A 205 -11.38 -18.00 2.06
C CYS A 205 -10.89 -17.74 0.63
N VAL A 206 -11.56 -18.33 -0.37
CA VAL A 206 -11.13 -18.30 -1.77
C VAL A 206 -11.55 -17.00 -2.47
N CYS A 207 -12.74 -16.48 -2.16
CA CYS A 207 -13.36 -15.38 -2.91
C CYS A 207 -13.33 -14.02 -2.19
N SER A 208 -13.07 -13.95 -0.89
CA SER A 208 -12.92 -12.68 -0.17
C SER A 208 -11.50 -12.49 0.38
N ILE A 209 -11.01 -13.44 1.19
CA ILE A 209 -9.70 -13.32 1.86
C ILE A 209 -8.52 -13.41 0.89
N SER A 210 -8.52 -14.40 0.00
CA SER A 210 -7.43 -14.53 -0.98
C SER A 210 -7.37 -13.29 -1.89
N PRO A 211 -8.48 -12.76 -2.42
CA PRO A 211 -8.49 -11.52 -3.20
C PRO A 211 -8.06 -10.30 -2.39
N LEU A 212 -8.49 -10.17 -1.14
CA LEU A 212 -8.04 -9.10 -0.25
C LEU A 212 -6.51 -9.16 -0.06
N PHE A 213 -5.96 -10.35 0.18
CA PHE A 213 -4.52 -10.56 0.27
C PHE A 213 -3.80 -10.18 -1.03
N LEU A 214 -4.32 -10.59 -2.18
CA LEU A 214 -3.76 -10.23 -3.49
C LEU A 214 -3.80 -8.73 -3.74
N SER A 215 -4.90 -8.06 -3.40
CA SER A 215 -5.03 -6.61 -3.51
C SER A 215 -3.96 -5.89 -2.68
N GLN A 216 -3.65 -6.39 -1.48
CA GLN A 216 -2.56 -5.86 -0.66
C GLN A 216 -1.18 -6.13 -1.30
N GLN A 217 -0.99 -7.23 -2.02
CA GLN A 217 0.25 -7.47 -2.77
C GLN A 217 0.42 -6.52 -3.95
N VAL A 218 -0.66 -6.07 -4.59
CA VAL A 218 -0.60 -5.02 -5.63
C VAL A 218 -0.03 -3.73 -5.05
N ILE A 219 -0.55 -3.28 -3.90
CA ILE A 219 0.01 -2.13 -3.18
C ILE A 219 1.45 -2.39 -2.74
N GLY A 220 1.77 -3.62 -2.35
CA GLY A 220 3.14 -4.03 -2.03
C GLY A 220 4.12 -3.84 -3.19
N ILE A 221 3.72 -4.11 -4.44
CA ILE A 221 4.57 -3.83 -5.61
C ILE A 221 4.89 -2.34 -5.68
N PHE A 222 3.87 -1.49 -5.56
CA PHE A 222 4.06 -0.04 -5.60
C PHE A 222 4.99 0.44 -4.49
N VAL A 223 4.73 0.07 -3.24
CA VAL A 223 5.54 0.47 -2.09
C VAL A 223 6.99 0.01 -2.21
N LEU A 224 7.24 -1.23 -2.64
CA LEU A 224 8.59 -1.76 -2.80
C LEU A 224 9.35 -1.03 -3.92
N ASN A 225 8.68 -0.62 -5.00
CA ASN A 225 9.28 0.19 -6.06
C ASN A 225 9.55 1.64 -5.61
N ALA A 226 8.67 2.23 -4.80
CA ALA A 226 8.93 3.52 -4.16
C ALA A 226 10.14 3.46 -3.22
N ASP A 227 10.21 2.42 -2.37
CA ASP A 227 11.37 2.20 -1.49
C ASP A 227 12.67 1.96 -2.29
N PHE A 228 12.57 1.34 -3.47
CA PHE A 228 13.68 1.19 -4.39
C PHE A 228 14.15 2.53 -4.95
N LEU A 229 13.23 3.35 -5.45
CA LEU A 229 13.51 4.71 -5.93
C LEU A 229 14.15 5.58 -4.84
N LYS A 230 13.61 5.54 -3.62
CA LYS A 230 14.18 6.21 -2.44
C LYS A 230 15.65 5.84 -2.21
N GLU A 231 15.97 4.55 -2.25
CA GLU A 231 17.32 4.08 -1.99
C GLU A 231 18.30 4.52 -3.07
N GLY A 232 17.88 4.56 -4.34
CA GLY A 232 18.71 5.10 -5.43
C GLY A 232 18.95 6.61 -5.30
N LEU A 233 17.92 7.38 -4.92
CA LEU A 233 18.06 8.82 -4.64
C LEU A 233 18.97 9.08 -3.44
N ARG A 234 18.88 8.23 -2.40
CA ARG A 234 19.76 8.31 -1.23
C ARG A 234 21.22 8.03 -1.59
N ASP A 235 21.48 7.05 -2.45
CA ASP A 235 22.83 6.75 -2.92
C ASP A 235 23.40 7.91 -3.77
N LEU A 236 22.55 8.56 -4.59
CA LEU A 236 22.91 9.79 -5.29
C LEU A 236 23.25 10.92 -4.31
N ASN A 237 22.40 11.18 -3.32
CA ASN A 237 22.65 12.18 -2.27
C ASN A 237 23.97 11.92 -1.54
N ARG A 238 24.27 10.66 -1.22
CA ARG A 238 25.54 10.27 -0.60
C ARG A 238 26.71 10.57 -1.52
N ASN A 239 26.60 10.26 -2.81
CA ASN A 239 27.66 10.52 -3.79
C ASN A 239 27.94 12.02 -3.96
N ILE A 240 26.89 12.85 -4.01
CA ILE A 240 27.03 14.32 -4.06
C ILE A 240 27.73 14.81 -2.79
N ARG A 241 27.32 14.34 -1.61
CA ARG A 241 27.94 14.71 -0.33
C ARG A 241 29.41 14.29 -0.23
N GLU A 242 29.74 13.09 -0.67
CA GLU A 242 31.13 12.62 -0.77
C GLU A 242 31.96 13.55 -1.69
N GLN A 243 31.36 14.08 -2.77
CA GLN A 243 32.04 15.08 -3.60
C GLN A 243 32.21 16.42 -2.91
N ILE A 244 31.18 16.92 -2.24
CA ILE A 244 31.21 18.15 -1.43
C ILE A 244 32.34 18.11 -0.40
N GLU A 245 32.51 16.97 0.29
CA GLU A 245 33.58 16.75 1.26
C GLU A 245 34.96 16.68 0.59
N SER A 246 35.05 16.07 -0.59
CA SER A 246 36.30 15.94 -1.35
C SER A 246 36.87 17.28 -1.85
N PHE A 247 36.04 18.32 -1.97
CA PHE A 247 36.50 19.64 -2.41
C PHE A 247 37.36 20.37 -1.36
N GLY A 248 37.35 19.94 -0.09
CA GLY A 248 38.21 20.48 0.97
C GLY A 248 38.19 22.03 1.13
N PRO A 249 38.91 22.59 2.12
CA PRO A 249 39.04 24.04 2.27
C PRO A 249 40.23 24.67 1.53
N ARG A 250 41.10 23.91 0.84
CA ARG A 250 42.36 24.43 0.25
C ARG A 250 42.40 24.36 -1.28
N ARG A 251 42.81 25.47 -1.90
CA ARG A 251 43.00 25.67 -3.35
C ARG A 251 44.38 25.16 -3.80
N ASP A 252 44.48 23.90 -4.24
CA ASP A 252 45.70 23.36 -4.87
C ASP A 252 45.42 22.87 -6.31
N VAL A 253 46.48 22.71 -7.11
CA VAL A 253 46.50 22.26 -8.53
C VAL A 253 45.73 20.95 -8.80
N VAL A 254 45.38 20.22 -7.73
CA VAL A 254 44.47 19.06 -7.70
C VAL A 254 43.07 19.40 -8.24
N HIS A 255 42.62 20.66 -8.14
CA HIS A 255 41.27 21.11 -8.52
C HIS A 255 40.92 20.94 -9.99
N LEU A 256 41.87 21.06 -10.92
CA LEU A 256 41.57 20.95 -12.37
C LEU A 256 41.25 19.50 -12.78
N LYS A 257 42.02 18.53 -12.27
CA LYS A 257 41.76 17.10 -12.49
C LYS A 257 40.46 16.66 -11.79
N GLN A 258 40.14 17.29 -10.67
CA GLN A 258 38.91 17.07 -9.92
C GLN A 258 37.69 17.69 -10.63
N ALA A 259 37.86 18.85 -11.30
CA ALA A 259 36.83 19.51 -12.11
C ALA A 259 36.45 18.69 -13.37
N MET A 260 37.43 18.12 -14.08
CA MET A 260 37.13 17.23 -15.23
C MET A 260 36.40 15.94 -14.80
N ASN A 261 36.76 15.38 -13.64
CA ASN A 261 36.05 14.24 -13.06
C ASN A 261 34.61 14.64 -12.65
N LEU A 262 34.45 15.85 -12.11
CA LEU A 262 33.15 16.37 -11.70
C LEU A 262 32.20 16.60 -12.89
N GLU A 263 32.68 17.10 -14.04
CA GLU A 263 31.84 17.26 -15.23
C GLU A 263 31.19 15.93 -15.63
N SER A 264 31.97 14.84 -15.66
CA SER A 264 31.45 13.51 -15.98
C SER A 264 30.40 13.06 -14.94
N ARG A 265 30.65 13.30 -13.65
CA ARG A 265 29.71 12.97 -12.56
C ARG A 265 28.40 13.73 -12.66
N ILE A 266 28.44 15.02 -12.99
CA ILE A 266 27.23 15.84 -13.15
C ILE A 266 26.35 15.30 -14.29
N ILE A 267 26.95 14.84 -15.40
CA ILE A 267 26.20 14.20 -16.48
C ILE A 267 25.50 12.93 -15.96
N PHE A 268 26.20 12.09 -15.18
CA PHE A 268 25.60 10.90 -14.57
C PHE A 268 24.49 11.24 -13.57
N TRP A 269 24.70 12.24 -12.70
CA TRP A 269 23.70 12.69 -11.73
C TRP A 269 22.45 13.22 -12.43
N THR A 270 22.63 14.03 -13.49
CA THR A 270 21.52 14.56 -14.28
C THR A 270 20.70 13.43 -14.90
N ARG A 271 21.37 12.48 -15.55
CA ARG A 271 20.71 11.31 -16.14
C ARG A 271 19.99 10.46 -15.09
N LEU A 272 20.60 10.23 -13.93
CA LEU A 272 19.97 9.45 -12.86
C LEU A 272 18.73 10.17 -12.29
N VAL A 273 18.80 11.49 -12.12
CA VAL A 273 17.65 12.30 -11.67
C VAL A 273 16.53 12.25 -12.71
N GLU A 274 16.82 12.42 -14.00
CA GLU A 274 15.83 12.30 -15.08
C GLU A 274 15.16 10.91 -15.10
N SER A 275 15.97 9.86 -15.01
CA SER A 275 15.51 8.46 -14.95
C SER A 275 14.66 8.18 -13.71
N SER A 276 15.04 8.73 -12.55
CA SER A 276 14.29 8.62 -11.30
C SER A 276 12.89 9.25 -11.41
N ARG A 277 12.78 10.40 -12.08
CA ARG A 277 11.50 11.08 -12.34
C ARG A 277 10.65 10.35 -13.35
N ALA A 278 11.24 9.85 -14.43
CA ALA A 278 10.54 9.04 -15.41
C ALA A 278 9.95 7.80 -14.74
N PHE A 279 10.73 7.11 -13.90
CA PHE A 279 10.25 5.96 -13.15
C PHE A 279 9.16 6.32 -12.13
N CYS A 280 9.31 7.44 -11.40
CA CYS A 280 8.27 7.94 -10.49
C CYS A 280 6.97 8.27 -11.23
N LYS A 281 7.06 8.88 -12.42
CA LYS A 281 5.92 9.20 -13.26
C LYS A 281 5.19 7.93 -13.69
N GLU A 282 5.90 6.93 -14.20
CA GLU A 282 5.28 5.65 -14.60
C GLU A 282 4.64 4.92 -13.40
N LEU A 283 5.23 5.03 -12.20
CA LEU A 283 4.60 4.52 -10.98
C LEU A 283 3.29 5.23 -10.66
N ASN A 284 3.26 6.57 -10.77
CA ASN A 284 2.04 7.36 -10.55
C ASN A 284 0.98 7.08 -11.62
N ASP A 285 1.37 6.98 -12.89
CA ASP A 285 0.45 6.73 -13.99
C ASP A 285 -0.18 5.32 -13.88
N PHE A 286 0.59 4.32 -13.47
CA PHE A 286 0.09 2.95 -13.28
C PHE A 286 -0.73 2.77 -12.00
N PHE A 287 -0.24 3.25 -10.86
CA PHE A 287 -0.85 3.00 -9.54
C PHE A 287 -1.72 4.13 -9.02
N GLY A 288 -1.69 5.33 -9.61
CA GLY A 288 -2.36 6.51 -9.07
C GLY A 288 -3.85 6.29 -8.80
N THR A 289 -4.60 5.80 -9.79
CA THR A 289 -6.03 5.48 -9.64
C THR A 289 -6.27 4.33 -8.66
N ILE A 290 -5.41 3.31 -8.66
CA ILE A 290 -5.50 2.16 -7.74
C ILE A 290 -5.36 2.65 -6.30
N LEU A 291 -4.36 3.51 -6.05
CA LEU A 291 -4.11 4.10 -4.74
C LEU A 291 -5.25 5.00 -4.29
N PHE A 292 -5.83 5.80 -5.19
CA PHE A 292 -7.01 6.63 -4.87
C PHE A 292 -8.14 5.77 -4.30
N VAL A 293 -8.48 4.71 -5.02
CA VAL A 293 -9.59 3.83 -4.64
C VAL A 293 -9.27 3.07 -3.35
N VAL A 294 -8.07 2.49 -3.24
CA VAL A 294 -7.67 1.78 -2.01
C VAL A 294 -7.68 2.70 -0.82
N TYR A 295 -7.09 3.89 -0.93
CA TYR A 295 -7.01 4.84 0.17
C TYR A 295 -8.41 5.31 0.61
N GLY A 296 -9.27 5.64 -0.34
CA GLY A 296 -10.65 6.04 -0.05
C GLY A 296 -11.46 4.92 0.63
N LEU A 297 -11.37 3.69 0.12
CA LEU A 297 -12.07 2.54 0.68
C LEU A 297 -11.54 2.20 2.09
N ASP A 298 -10.22 2.13 2.26
CA ASP A 298 -9.58 1.81 3.54
C ASP A 298 -9.89 2.89 4.60
N PHE A 299 -9.95 4.16 4.21
CA PHE A 299 -10.37 5.23 5.11
C PHE A 299 -11.82 5.04 5.59
N LEU A 300 -12.75 4.70 4.69
CA LEU A 300 -14.13 4.43 5.05
C LEU A 300 -14.29 3.15 5.90
N VAL A 301 -13.48 2.12 5.63
CA VAL A 301 -13.40 0.91 6.48
C VAL A 301 -12.92 1.28 7.89
N LEU A 302 -11.90 2.14 8.01
CA LEU A 302 -11.38 2.59 9.30
C LEU A 302 -12.45 3.35 10.09
N VAL A 303 -13.16 4.27 9.45
CA VAL A 303 -14.27 5.01 10.08
C VAL A 303 -15.39 4.05 10.50
N GLY A 304 -15.70 3.05 9.68
CA GLY A 304 -16.73 2.07 10.01
C GLY A 304 -16.35 1.16 11.18
N PHE A 305 -15.11 0.66 11.23
CA PHE A 305 -14.63 -0.10 12.39
C PHE A 305 -14.55 0.76 13.66
N GLY A 306 -14.12 2.02 13.53
CA GLY A 306 -14.14 2.93 14.68
C GLY A 306 -15.56 3.27 15.13
N THR A 307 -16.54 3.32 14.22
CA THR A 307 -17.96 3.45 14.57
C THR A 307 -18.44 2.21 15.33
N ASN A 308 -18.08 1.00 14.89
CA ASN A 308 -18.34 -0.22 15.65
C ASN A 308 -17.73 -0.16 17.05
N LEU A 309 -16.50 0.35 17.19
CA LEU A 309 -15.84 0.54 18.50
C LEU A 309 -16.60 1.45 19.46
N VAL A 310 -17.35 2.42 18.93
CA VAL A 310 -18.10 3.40 19.72
C VAL A 310 -19.53 2.93 20.03
N TYR A 311 -20.20 2.26 19.08
CA TYR A 311 -21.66 1.98 19.15
C TYR A 311 -22.04 0.56 19.52
N MET A 312 -21.23 -0.44 19.15
CA MET A 312 -21.63 -1.83 19.38
C MET A 312 -21.42 -2.20 20.84
N PRO A 313 -22.46 -2.64 21.57
CA PRO A 313 -22.26 -3.24 22.87
C PRO A 313 -21.44 -4.53 22.69
N PHE A 314 -20.22 -4.57 23.21
CA PHE A 314 -19.37 -5.75 23.07
C PHE A 314 -19.87 -6.86 24.00
N PRO A 315 -20.27 -8.03 23.47
CA PRO A 315 -20.69 -9.16 24.31
C PRO A 315 -19.53 -9.78 25.09
N GLY A 316 -18.27 -9.39 24.79
CA GLY A 316 -17.08 -9.81 25.50
C GLY A 316 -15.82 -9.14 24.96
N PHE A 317 -14.71 -9.34 25.69
CA PHE A 317 -13.39 -8.77 25.34
C PHE A 317 -12.92 -9.21 23.95
N ASP A 318 -13.22 -10.45 23.52
CA ASP A 318 -12.82 -10.98 22.22
C ASP A 318 -13.37 -10.14 21.05
N THR A 319 -14.62 -9.69 21.12
CA THR A 319 -15.24 -8.84 20.07
C THR A 319 -14.62 -7.44 20.06
N PHE A 320 -14.34 -6.86 21.24
CA PHE A 320 -13.64 -5.58 21.32
C PHE A 320 -12.23 -5.66 20.73
N ALA A 321 -11.47 -6.69 21.12
CA ALA A 321 -10.12 -6.94 20.61
C ALA A 321 -10.11 -7.13 19.09
N PHE A 322 -11.11 -7.80 18.52
CA PHE A 322 -11.29 -7.92 17.07
C PHE A 322 -11.36 -6.57 16.36
N TYR A 323 -12.26 -5.69 16.81
CA TYR A 323 -12.44 -4.39 16.15
C TYR A 323 -11.24 -3.47 16.34
N VAL A 324 -10.58 -3.50 17.50
CA VAL A 324 -9.31 -2.79 17.73
C VAL A 324 -8.24 -3.30 16.77
N TYR A 325 -8.09 -4.62 16.65
CA TYR A 325 -7.13 -5.23 15.74
C TYR A 325 -7.41 -4.86 14.28
N ALA A 326 -8.68 -4.92 13.85
CA ALA A 326 -9.10 -4.55 12.51
C ALA A 326 -8.79 -3.07 12.20
N ALA A 327 -9.11 -2.16 13.12
CA ALA A 327 -8.78 -0.75 12.98
C ALA A 327 -7.26 -0.52 12.88
N LEU A 328 -6.47 -1.15 13.76
CA LEU A 328 -5.01 -1.05 13.73
C LEU A 328 -4.40 -1.60 12.45
N MET A 329 -4.92 -2.72 11.94
CA MET A 329 -4.49 -3.28 10.66
C MET A 329 -4.71 -2.29 9.52
N ILE A 330 -5.89 -1.67 9.44
CA ILE A 330 -6.21 -0.69 8.40
C ILE A 330 -5.36 0.58 8.55
N VAL A 331 -5.15 1.08 9.77
CA VAL A 331 -4.22 2.19 10.03
C VAL A 331 -2.81 1.83 9.55
N ALA A 332 -2.32 0.62 9.82
CA ALA A 332 -1.02 0.17 9.38
C ALA A 332 -0.90 0.16 7.85
N PHE A 333 -1.92 -0.31 7.13
CA PHE A 333 -1.96 -0.29 5.66
C PHE A 333 -2.01 1.13 5.08
N MET A 334 -2.75 2.02 5.73
CA MET A 334 -2.94 3.41 5.29
C MET A 334 -1.76 4.33 5.60
N THR A 335 -0.92 3.96 6.57
CA THR A 335 0.17 4.83 7.05
C THR A 335 1.53 4.15 7.02
N LEU A 336 1.78 3.21 7.93
CA LEU A 336 3.07 2.57 8.12
C LEU A 336 3.60 1.95 6.82
N PHE A 337 2.71 1.34 6.06
CA PHE A 337 3.05 0.66 4.82
C PHE A 337 3.33 1.66 3.68
N LEU A 338 2.77 2.86 3.74
CA LEU A 338 2.98 3.91 2.75
C LEU A 338 4.17 4.82 3.08
N ILE A 339 4.88 4.65 4.20
CA ILE A 339 6.05 5.46 4.61
C ILE A 339 7.11 5.62 3.51
N PRO A 340 7.43 4.62 2.67
CA PRO A 340 8.44 4.81 1.64
C PRO A 340 8.12 5.92 0.63
N LEU A 341 6.84 6.24 0.41
CA LEU A 341 6.42 7.30 -0.52
C LEU A 341 6.90 8.69 -0.08
N PRO A 342 6.54 9.22 1.12
CA PRO A 342 7.02 10.52 1.56
C PRO A 342 8.54 10.56 1.73
N LEU A 343 9.18 9.46 2.12
CA LEU A 343 10.64 9.42 2.20
C LEU A 343 11.32 9.54 0.82
N THR A 344 10.69 9.01 -0.23
CA THR A 344 11.20 9.20 -1.60
C THR A 344 11.15 10.66 -2.01
N TYR A 345 10.04 11.34 -1.69
CA TYR A 345 9.90 12.79 -1.93
C TYR A 345 10.98 13.58 -1.19
N GLU A 346 11.21 13.28 0.10
CA GLU A 346 12.24 13.94 0.89
C GLU A 346 13.64 13.74 0.31
N GLU A 347 14.02 12.49 0.00
CA GLU A 347 15.32 12.20 -0.62
C GLU A 347 15.46 12.91 -1.97
N SER A 348 14.39 13.00 -2.76
CA SER A 348 14.41 13.75 -4.02
C SER A 348 14.63 15.24 -3.80
N THR A 349 14.00 15.85 -2.77
CA THR A 349 14.22 17.27 -2.44
C THR A 349 15.61 17.53 -1.88
N CYS A 350 16.19 16.58 -1.15
CA CYS A 350 17.56 16.67 -0.66
C CYS A 350 18.60 16.72 -1.78
N VAL A 351 18.30 16.19 -2.98
CA VAL A 351 19.22 16.31 -4.14
C VAL A 351 19.45 17.78 -4.48
N SER A 352 18.40 18.59 -4.61
CA SER A 352 18.55 20.04 -4.89
C SER A 352 19.35 20.74 -3.78
N ALA A 353 19.04 20.47 -2.50
CA ALA A 353 19.76 21.07 -1.39
C ALA A 353 21.27 20.70 -1.37
N ASN A 354 21.61 19.43 -1.65
CA ASN A 354 23.00 19.01 -1.72
C ASN A 354 23.71 19.61 -2.95
N VAL A 355 23.04 19.68 -4.11
CA VAL A 355 23.61 20.33 -5.30
C VAL A 355 23.85 21.82 -5.05
N GLN A 356 22.96 22.50 -4.33
CA GLN A 356 23.15 23.90 -3.94
C GLN A 356 24.39 24.09 -3.05
N ASP A 357 24.60 23.26 -2.02
CA ASP A 357 25.82 23.32 -1.20
C ASP A 357 27.09 23.08 -2.03
N LEU A 358 27.01 22.19 -3.04
CA LEU A 358 28.12 21.98 -3.98
C LEU A 358 28.37 23.21 -4.86
N ILE A 359 27.32 23.86 -5.38
CA ILE A 359 27.40 25.12 -6.13
C ILE A 359 28.11 26.17 -5.30
N ASP A 360 27.67 26.38 -4.05
CA ASP A 360 28.21 27.43 -3.17
C ASP A 360 29.72 27.19 -2.90
N ARG A 361 30.13 25.95 -2.68
CA ARG A 361 31.56 25.59 -2.49
C ARG A 361 32.41 25.81 -3.73
N ILE A 362 31.88 25.49 -4.91
CA ILE A 362 32.58 25.68 -6.18
C ILE A 362 32.71 27.18 -6.48
N CYS A 363 31.65 27.97 -6.26
CA CYS A 363 31.66 29.43 -6.38
C CYS A 363 32.77 30.07 -5.52
N HIS A 364 32.94 29.63 -4.28
CA HIS A 364 34.02 30.11 -3.42
C HIS A 364 35.43 29.70 -3.89
N SER A 365 35.54 28.62 -4.66
CA SER A 365 36.81 28.05 -5.09
C SER A 365 37.27 28.56 -6.46
N LEU A 366 36.34 29.02 -7.30
CA LEU A 366 36.61 29.52 -8.64
C LEU A 366 37.38 30.85 -8.62
N THR A 367 38.31 30.99 -9.57
CA THR A 367 39.05 32.24 -9.81
C THR A 367 38.34 33.01 -10.92
N GLU A 368 38.29 34.35 -10.82
CA GLU A 368 37.66 35.17 -11.86
C GLU A 368 38.28 34.89 -13.23
N GLY A 369 37.46 34.46 -14.20
CA GLY A 369 37.88 34.24 -15.59
C GLY A 369 38.06 32.79 -16.04
N ASP A 370 37.78 31.78 -15.22
CA ASP A 370 37.82 30.37 -15.66
C ASP A 370 36.56 29.96 -16.45
N PRO A 371 36.65 29.76 -17.79
CA PRO A 371 35.49 29.42 -18.62
C PRO A 371 34.98 27.99 -18.37
N GLU A 372 35.85 27.05 -17.97
CA GLU A 372 35.44 25.67 -17.69
C GLU A 372 34.66 25.59 -16.38
N GLY A 373 35.14 26.31 -15.37
CA GLY A 373 34.45 26.49 -14.10
C GLY A 373 33.05 27.11 -14.25
N LYS A 374 32.91 28.11 -15.12
CA LYS A 374 31.60 28.72 -15.42
C LYS A 374 30.64 27.72 -16.09
N LYS A 375 31.11 26.96 -17.07
CA LYS A 375 30.32 25.91 -17.73
C LYS A 375 29.86 24.82 -16.75
N LEU A 376 30.73 24.44 -15.82
CA LEU A 376 30.42 23.49 -14.75
C LEU A 376 29.32 24.02 -13.82
N LEU A 377 29.44 25.28 -13.42
CA LEU A 377 28.47 25.96 -12.56
C LEU A 377 27.10 26.07 -13.24
N ASP A 378 27.06 26.42 -14.52
CA ASP A 378 25.83 26.49 -15.31
C ASP A 378 25.12 25.12 -15.32
N ARG A 379 25.85 24.02 -15.51
CA ARG A 379 25.28 22.66 -15.47
C ARG A 379 24.76 22.27 -14.10
N LEU A 380 25.48 22.58 -13.03
CA LEU A 380 25.01 22.33 -11.66
C LEU A 380 23.76 23.15 -11.36
N THR A 381 23.71 24.40 -11.80
CA THR A 381 22.54 25.28 -11.61
C THR A 381 21.32 24.73 -12.36
N ILE A 382 21.51 24.22 -13.58
CA ILE A 382 20.43 23.53 -14.33
C ILE A 382 19.96 22.29 -13.58
N LEU A 383 20.88 21.48 -13.04
CA LEU A 383 20.56 20.28 -12.27
C LEU A 383 19.82 20.61 -10.97
N GLU A 384 20.26 21.62 -10.23
CA GLU A 384 19.61 22.13 -9.02
C GLU A 384 18.19 22.58 -9.32
N HIS A 385 18.04 23.48 -10.29
CA HIS A 385 16.76 24.06 -10.66
C HIS A 385 15.78 22.98 -11.09
N SER A 386 16.25 22.07 -11.96
CA SER A 386 15.50 20.90 -12.40
C SER A 386 15.04 20.05 -11.21
N SER A 387 15.94 19.75 -10.26
CA SER A 387 15.66 18.91 -9.08
C SER A 387 14.70 19.56 -8.10
N ARG A 388 14.75 20.88 -7.98
CA ARG A 388 13.85 21.67 -7.15
C ARG A 388 12.45 21.78 -7.76
N SER A 389 12.36 21.98 -9.07
CA SER A 389 11.07 22.16 -9.76
C SER A 389 10.29 20.87 -9.93
N TYR A 390 10.97 19.73 -10.06
CA TYR A 390 10.35 18.45 -10.35
C TYR A 390 10.80 17.34 -9.38
N PRO A 391 10.44 17.44 -8.09
CA PRO A 391 10.73 16.37 -7.13
C PRO A 391 9.92 15.11 -7.46
N CYS A 392 10.45 13.94 -7.10
CA CYS A 392 9.74 12.67 -7.20
C CYS A 392 8.61 12.62 -6.15
N LEU A 393 7.45 13.15 -6.51
CA LEU A 393 6.26 13.19 -5.67
C LEU A 393 5.27 12.12 -6.10
N PHE A 394 4.89 11.25 -5.17
CA PHE A 394 3.81 10.31 -5.40
C PHE A 394 2.46 11.01 -5.27
N GLN A 395 1.66 10.90 -6.33
CA GLN A 395 0.34 11.51 -6.39
C GLN A 395 -0.70 10.51 -6.89
N SER A 396 -1.93 10.70 -6.41
CA SER A 396 -3.07 9.88 -6.76
C SER A 396 -4.16 10.78 -7.35
N VAL A 397 -4.37 10.64 -8.67
CA VAL A 397 -5.37 11.37 -9.48
C VAL A 397 -5.25 12.91 -9.37
N GLY A 398 -4.09 13.42 -8.95
CA GLY A 398 -3.87 14.84 -8.67
C GLY A 398 -4.62 15.41 -7.44
N LEU A 399 -5.33 14.55 -6.71
CA LEU A 399 -6.12 14.92 -5.53
C LEU A 399 -5.38 14.64 -4.22
N MET A 400 -4.57 13.59 -4.18
CA MET A 400 -3.83 13.18 -2.98
C MET A 400 -2.32 13.19 -3.26
N TYR A 401 -1.56 13.85 -2.38
CA TYR A 401 -0.11 13.92 -2.44
C TYR A 401 0.49 13.25 -1.21
N PHE A 402 1.26 12.18 -1.42
CA PHE A 402 1.76 11.36 -0.33
C PHE A 402 3.00 11.99 0.33
N THR A 403 2.74 12.90 1.27
CA THR A 403 3.74 13.55 2.14
C THR A 403 3.59 13.08 3.58
N ARG A 404 4.56 13.38 4.47
CA ARG A 404 4.40 13.12 5.91
C ARG A 404 3.16 13.80 6.47
N ALA A 405 2.91 15.04 6.04
CA ALA A 405 1.74 15.81 6.45
C ALA A 405 0.43 15.12 6.07
N PHE A 406 0.37 14.48 4.89
CA PHE A 406 -0.79 13.72 4.45
C PHE A 406 -1.03 12.47 5.32
N LEU A 407 0.01 11.70 5.62
CA LEU A 407 -0.13 10.51 6.47
C LEU A 407 -0.54 10.86 7.90
N VAL A 408 0.11 11.87 8.50
CA VAL A 408 -0.25 12.37 9.84
C VAL A 408 -1.66 12.95 9.83
N GLY A 409 -1.99 13.77 8.82
CA GLY A 409 -3.29 14.38 8.65
C GLY A 409 -4.43 13.35 8.54
N THR A 410 -4.17 12.19 7.96
CA THR A 410 -5.18 11.12 7.87
C THR A 410 -5.41 10.44 9.21
N CYS A 411 -4.35 10.16 9.97
CA CYS A 411 -4.50 9.66 11.35
C CYS A 411 -5.26 10.64 12.23
N THR A 412 -4.90 11.93 12.18
CA THR A 412 -5.57 12.95 12.98
C THR A 412 -7.02 13.12 12.56
N LEU A 413 -7.32 13.16 11.25
CA LEU A 413 -8.68 13.24 10.74
C LEU A 413 -9.51 12.03 11.19
N ALA A 414 -8.99 10.81 11.05
CA ALA A 414 -9.69 9.60 11.50
C ALA A 414 -9.98 9.64 13.00
N LEU A 415 -8.99 9.98 13.84
CA LEU A 415 -9.18 10.12 15.29
C LEU A 415 -10.18 11.21 15.63
N SER A 416 -10.09 12.38 15.00
CA SER A 416 -11.04 13.48 15.19
C SER A 416 -12.46 13.08 14.81
N LEU A 417 -12.66 12.39 13.70
CA LEU A 417 -13.98 11.89 13.30
C LEU A 417 -14.52 10.87 14.30
N LEU A 418 -13.69 9.98 14.83
CA LEU A 418 -14.12 9.00 15.83
C LEU A 418 -14.46 9.62 17.19
N ILE A 419 -13.68 10.61 17.63
CA ILE A 419 -13.97 11.38 18.85
C ILE A 419 -15.27 12.17 18.67
N LEU A 420 -15.40 12.88 17.56
CA LEU A 420 -16.58 13.66 17.22
C LEU A 420 -17.82 12.76 17.10
N ALA A 421 -17.69 11.62 16.44
CA ALA A 421 -18.75 10.62 16.36
C ALA A 421 -19.12 10.09 17.74
N LYS A 422 -18.18 9.93 18.67
CA LYS A 422 -18.50 9.56 20.05
C LYS A 422 -19.26 10.67 20.76
N GLU A 423 -18.80 11.92 20.70
CA GLU A 423 -19.41 13.04 21.42
C GLU A 423 -20.83 13.38 20.94
N PHE A 424 -21.00 13.63 19.63
CA PHE A 424 -22.27 14.10 19.05
C PHE A 424 -23.46 13.14 19.22
N LEU A 425 -23.15 11.88 19.47
CA LEU A 425 -24.11 10.79 19.42
C LEU A 425 -24.17 10.06 20.77
N SER A 426 -23.15 10.16 21.65
CA SER A 426 -23.27 9.78 23.07
C SER A 426 -24.22 10.68 23.82
N ASP A 427 -24.30 11.98 23.48
CA ASP A 427 -25.28 12.91 24.08
C ASP A 427 -26.74 12.54 23.77
N LYS A 428 -26.97 11.63 22.81
CA LYS A 428 -28.30 11.09 22.48
C LYS A 428 -28.57 9.73 23.10
N LEU A 429 -27.60 9.08 23.75
CA LEU A 429 -27.83 7.90 24.56
C LEU A 429 -28.29 8.33 25.96
N THR A 430 -29.58 8.19 26.23
CA THR A 430 -30.18 8.40 27.56
C THR A 430 -29.37 7.70 28.68
N PRO A 431 -29.26 8.30 29.88
CA PRO A 431 -28.43 7.84 31.00
C PRO A 431 -28.72 6.41 31.50
N GLN A 432 -29.78 5.76 31.04
CA GLN A 432 -30.10 4.36 31.32
C GLN A 432 -29.09 3.37 30.70
N ALA A 433 -28.43 3.70 29.59
CA ALA A 433 -27.43 2.82 28.96
C ALA A 433 -26.10 2.72 29.75
N LEU A 434 -25.75 3.79 30.47
CA LEU A 434 -24.55 3.87 31.31
C LEU A 434 -24.71 3.03 32.59
N LEU A 435 -25.93 2.91 33.12
CA LEU A 435 -26.26 2.03 34.25
C LEU A 435 -26.17 0.54 33.88
N THR A 436 -26.49 0.16 32.64
CA THR A 436 -26.33 -1.25 32.20
C THR A 436 -24.87 -1.67 32.01
N LEU A 437 -23.97 -0.72 31.71
CA LEU A 437 -22.52 -0.99 31.62
C LEU A 437 -21.87 -1.14 33.01
N SER A 438 -22.33 -0.42 34.04
CA SER A 438 -21.77 -0.55 35.39
C SER A 438 -22.25 -1.81 36.12
N VAL A 439 -23.47 -2.29 35.84
CA VAL A 439 -24.03 -3.49 36.49
C VAL A 439 -23.45 -4.79 35.93
N ASN A 440 -23.05 -4.83 34.66
CA ASN A 440 -22.40 -6.02 34.09
C ASN A 440 -20.91 -6.14 34.44
N ALA A 441 -20.26 -5.06 34.93
CA ALA A 441 -18.87 -5.10 35.37
C ALA A 441 -18.69 -5.58 36.81
N THR A 442 -19.75 -5.58 37.63
CA THR A 442 -19.73 -6.01 39.04
C THR A 442 -20.39 -7.37 39.30
N GLY A 443 -20.87 -8.04 38.25
CA GLY A 443 -21.56 -9.33 38.32
C GLY A 443 -20.79 -10.52 37.74
N ALA A 444 -19.46 -10.44 37.60
CA ALA A 444 -18.59 -11.55 37.19
C ALA A 444 -17.62 -11.93 38.31
#